data_AF-A0A2U0S6T4-F1
#
_entry.id   AF-A0A2U0S6T4-F1
#
_cell.length_a   1.000
_cell.length_b   1.000
_cell.length_c   1.000
_cell.angle_alpha   90.00
_cell.angle_beta   90.00
_cell.angle_gamma   90.00
#
_symmetry.space_group_name_H-M   'P 1'
#
loop_
_entity.id
_entity.type
_entity.pdbx_description
1 polymer ?
#
loop_
_entity_poly.entity_id
_entity_poly.type
_entity_poly.pdbx_seq_one_letter_code
_entity_poly.pdbx_strand_id
1 'polypeptide(L)' 'MELKGRIISKGIAEAEALTTTMPISFYGGVDPETSEILEKGHELQGKQIKGKILVFPNGKGSTVGSYTLYRLK' A
#
# COMPACT_ATOMS: atom_id res chain seq x y z
N MET A 1 1.20 -20.11 -9.98
CA MET A 1 2.36 -20.20 -9.07
C MET A 1 1.90 -19.67 -7.72
N GLU A 2 2.14 -20.40 -6.63
CA GLU A 2 1.77 -19.97 -5.28
C GLU A 2 3.03 -19.63 -4.49
N LEU A 3 3.02 -18.47 -3.81
CA LEU A 3 4.12 -17.99 -2.99
C LEU A 3 3.75 -18.11 -1.51
N LYS A 4 4.67 -18.60 -0.69
CA LYS A 4 4.49 -18.67 0.77
C LYS A 4 5.34 -17.59 1.43
N GLY A 5 4.68 -16.67 2.13
CA GLY A 5 5.30 -15.58 2.88
C GLY A 5 5.14 -15.74 4.40
N ARG A 6 5.86 -14.92 5.16
CA ARG A 6 5.65 -14.76 6.61
C ARG A 6 4.38 -13.94 6.85
N ILE A 7 3.44 -14.50 7.59
CA ILE A 7 2.18 -13.82 7.94
C ILE A 7 2.40 -12.94 9.18
N ILE A 8 2.08 -11.66 9.09
CA ILE A 8 2.14 -10.70 10.21
C ILE A 8 0.76 -10.49 10.84
N SER A 9 -0.31 -10.49 10.04
CA SER A 9 -1.71 -10.39 10.50
C SER A 9 -2.56 -11.46 9.82
N LYS A 10 -3.53 -12.03 10.56
CA LYS A 10 -4.44 -13.07 10.06
C LYS A 10 -5.51 -12.44 9.16
N GLY A 11 -5.92 -13.14 8.11
CA GLY A 11 -6.99 -12.71 7.21
C GLY A 11 -6.89 -13.40 5.84
N ILE A 12 -7.95 -13.31 5.06
CA ILE A 12 -8.01 -13.76 3.66
C ILE A 12 -8.67 -12.64 2.87
N ALA A 13 -8.09 -12.28 1.72
CA ALA A 13 -8.62 -11.28 0.82
C ALA A 13 -8.33 -11.70 -0.63
N GLU A 14 -9.23 -11.34 -1.54
CA GLU A 14 -9.10 -11.57 -2.98
C GLU A 14 -9.49 -10.29 -3.72
N ALA A 15 -8.57 -9.78 -4.54
CA ALA A 15 -8.80 -8.63 -5.41
C ALA A 15 -7.70 -8.53 -6.47
N GLU A 16 -7.83 -7.58 -7.39
CA GLU A 16 -6.79 -7.24 -8.37
C GLU A 16 -5.50 -6.81 -7.65
N ALA A 17 -4.36 -7.36 -8.07
CA ALA A 17 -3.06 -7.00 -7.52
C ALA A 17 -2.57 -5.68 -8.12
N LEU A 18 -2.35 -4.68 -7.28
CA LEU A 18 -1.66 -3.44 -7.61
C LEU A 18 -0.20 -3.58 -7.16
N THR A 19 0.71 -3.74 -8.11
CA THR A 19 2.11 -4.06 -7.82
C THR A 19 3.04 -2.90 -8.18
N THR A 20 4.13 -2.75 -7.42
CA THR A 20 5.19 -1.77 -7.70
C THR A 20 6.55 -2.32 -7.31
N THR A 21 7.59 -1.86 -7.99
CA THR A 21 8.98 -2.12 -7.61
C THR A 21 9.55 -1.03 -6.70
N MET A 22 8.81 0.06 -6.48
CA MET A 22 9.20 1.17 -5.62
C MET A 22 8.69 1.01 -4.18
N PRO A 23 9.42 1.50 -3.17
CA PRO A 23 8.94 1.56 -1.80
C PRO A 23 7.75 2.50 -1.60
N ILE A 24 6.76 2.09 -0.81
CA ILE A 24 5.55 2.89 -0.52
C ILE A 24 5.71 3.67 0.79
N SER A 25 5.36 4.96 0.78
CA SER A 25 5.14 5.74 2.01
C SER A 25 3.66 5.83 2.34
N PHE A 26 3.27 5.25 3.46
CA PHE A 26 1.96 5.51 4.05
C PHE A 26 1.91 6.83 4.83
N TYR A 27 3.01 7.59 4.89
CA TYR A 27 3.05 8.90 5.51
C TYR A 27 3.27 9.98 4.43
N GLY A 28 2.18 10.64 4.03
CA GLY A 28 2.19 11.68 3.00
C GLY A 28 2.32 11.19 1.55
N GLY A 29 2.59 9.90 1.31
CA GLY A 29 2.61 9.30 -0.03
C GLY A 29 1.25 8.77 -0.49
N VAL A 30 0.29 8.64 0.42
CA VAL A 30 -1.08 8.18 0.14
C VAL A 30 -2.06 9.15 0.78
N ASP A 31 -3.08 9.54 0.02
CA ASP A 31 -4.23 10.29 0.53
C ASP A 31 -5.12 9.36 1.36
N PRO A 32 -5.36 9.63 2.65
CA PRO A 32 -6.17 8.77 3.50
C PRO A 32 -7.67 8.78 3.15
N GLU A 33 -8.18 9.84 2.52
CA GLU A 33 -9.61 9.96 2.20
C GLU A 33 -9.95 9.31 0.86
N THR A 34 -9.06 9.43 -0.13
CA THR A 34 -9.27 8.87 -1.47
C THR A 34 -8.56 7.54 -1.70
N SER A 35 -7.63 7.15 -0.82
CA SER A 35 -6.77 5.98 -0.97
C SER A 35 -5.90 6.04 -2.25
N GLU A 36 -5.62 7.24 -2.75
CA GLU A 36 -4.79 7.51 -3.93
C GLU A 36 -3.32 7.70 -3.57
N ILE A 37 -2.40 7.17 -4.38
CA ILE A 37 -0.96 7.38 -4.23
C ILE A 37 -0.59 8.75 -4.81
N LEU A 38 -0.22 9.69 -3.95
CA LEU A 38 0.09 11.08 -4.30
C LEU A 38 1.58 11.32 -4.60
N GLU A 39 2.42 10.34 -4.27
CA GLU A 39 3.86 10.51 -4.34
C GLU A 39 4.34 10.81 -5.77
N LYS A 40 4.96 11.98 -5.95
CA LYS A 40 5.49 12.41 -7.24
C LYS A 40 6.62 11.50 -7.71
N GLY A 41 6.53 11.01 -8.94
CA GLY A 41 7.53 10.13 -9.56
C GLY A 41 7.44 8.67 -9.12
N HIS A 42 6.44 8.31 -8.30
CA HIS A 42 6.16 6.93 -7.97
C HIS A 42 5.47 6.22 -9.15
N GLU A 43 5.81 4.96 -9.42
CA GLU A 43 5.20 4.15 -10.51
C GLU A 43 3.66 4.12 -10.46
N LEU A 44 3.14 4.16 -9.23
CA LEU A 44 1.70 4.13 -8.95
C LEU A 44 1.08 5.50 -8.68
N GLN A 45 1.78 6.60 -8.94
CA GLN A 45 1.21 7.95 -8.77
C GLN A 45 -0.14 8.08 -9.49
N GLY A 46 -1.16 8.55 -8.78
CA GLY A 46 -2.53 8.70 -9.28
C GLY A 46 -3.37 7.41 -9.28
N LYS A 47 -2.84 6.29 -8.78
CA LYS A 47 -3.60 5.03 -8.65
C LYS A 47 -4.27 4.92 -7.29
N GLN A 48 -5.48 4.38 -7.28
CA GLN A 48 -6.20 4.06 -6.05
C GLN A 48 -5.85 2.65 -5.55
N ILE A 49 -5.62 2.56 -4.25
CA ILE A 49 -5.34 1.31 -3.51
C ILE A 49 -6.63 0.62 -3.08
N LYS A 50 -7.73 1.38 -2.94
CA LYS A 50 -9.01 0.87 -2.46
C LYS A 50 -9.50 -0.32 -3.27
N GLY A 51 -9.86 -1.41 -2.59
CA GLY A 51 -10.36 -2.62 -3.21
C GLY A 51 -9.32 -3.40 -4.02
N LYS A 52 -8.02 -3.13 -3.83
CA LYS A 52 -6.92 -3.84 -4.49
C LYS A 52 -6.00 -4.49 -3.45
N ILE A 53 -5.24 -5.51 -3.89
CA ILE A 53 -4.14 -6.07 -3.12
C ILE A 53 -2.87 -5.31 -3.50
N LEU A 54 -2.38 -4.45 -2.61
CA LEU A 54 -1.15 -3.69 -2.84
C LEU A 54 0.08 -4.54 -2.52
N VAL A 55 0.99 -4.70 -3.50
CA VAL A 55 2.22 -5.48 -3.37
C VAL A 55 3.43 -4.57 -3.66
N PHE A 56 4.34 -4.48 -2.70
CA PHE A 56 5.50 -3.59 -2.75
C PHE A 56 6.68 -4.21 -1.97
N PRO A 57 7.94 -3.87 -2.31
CA PRO A 57 9.12 -4.54 -1.74
C PRO A 57 9.40 -4.16 -0.29
N ASN A 58 9.19 -2.90 0.10
CA ASN A 58 9.35 -2.40 1.47
C ASN A 58 8.61 -1.08 1.66
N GLY A 59 8.24 -0.78 2.91
CA GLY A 59 7.70 0.53 3.27
C GLY A 59 8.82 1.54 3.53
N LYS A 60 8.53 2.82 3.34
CA LYS A 60 9.45 3.92 3.69
C LYS A 60 8.84 4.89 4.71
N GLY A 61 9.70 5.44 5.57
CA GLY A 61 9.32 6.30 6.70
C GLY A 61 8.79 5.49 7.89
N SER A 62 9.31 5.75 9.09
CA SER A 62 9.22 4.79 10.21
C SER A 62 8.48 5.28 11.46
N THR A 63 7.91 6.49 11.46
CA THR A 63 7.46 7.11 12.72
C THR A 63 5.95 7.30 12.84
N VAL A 64 5.20 7.39 11.72
CA VAL A 64 3.77 7.77 11.75
C VAL A 64 2.88 7.08 10.70
N GLY A 65 3.44 6.25 9.81
CA GLY A 65 2.69 5.65 8.70
C GLY A 65 1.60 4.65 9.13
N SER A 66 1.71 4.06 10.32
CA SER A 66 0.72 3.10 10.85
C SER A 66 -0.65 3.73 11.07
N TYR A 67 -0.72 4.98 11.52
CA TYR A 67 -2.00 5.69 11.72
C TYR A 67 -2.72 5.93 10.39
N THR A 68 -1.99 6.25 9.33
CA THR A 68 -2.59 6.42 8.00
C THR A 68 -3.17 5.10 7.50
N LEU A 69 -2.48 3.97 7.73
CA LEU A 69 -2.97 2.65 7.33
C LEU A 69 -4.35 2.34 7.95
N TYR A 70 -4.58 2.71 9.21
CA TYR A 70 -5.88 2.59 9.87
C TYR A 70 -6.95 3.56 9.34
N ARG A 71 -6.54 4.66 8.72
CA ARG A 71 -7.44 5.67 8.16
C ARG A 71 -7.85 5.41 6.72
N LEU A 72 -7.12 4.56 6.00
CA LEU A 72 -7.46 4.20 4.62
C LEU A 72 -8.87 3.61 4.57
N LYS A 73 -9.68 4.09 3.62
CA LYS A 73 -11.06 3.66 3.39
C LYS A 73 -11.26 3.10 1.99
#